data_AF-A0A7C8A916-F1
#
_entry.id   AF-A0A7C8A916-F1
#
_cell.length_a   1.000
_cell.length_b   1.000
_cell.length_c   1.000
_cell.angle_alpha   90.00
_cell.angle_beta   90.00
_cell.angle_gamma   90.00
#
_symmetry.space_group_name_H-M   'P 1'
#
loop_
_entity.id
_entity.type
_entity.pdbx_description
1 polymer ?
#
loop_
_entity_poly.entity_id
_entity_poly.type
_entity_poly.pdbx_seq_one_letter_code
_entity_poly.pdbx_strand_id
1 'polypeptide(L)' 'MDKRSYASIESVEGFGEKFFLEGIKQGVLEAREVCFIGDGAGWIRNLKESYFPDTIGVLDI' A
#
# COMPACT_ATOMS: atom_id res chain seq x y z
N MET A 1 -4.62 -9.20 17.88
CA MET A 1 -4.44 -7.74 17.76
C MET A 1 -3.23 -7.53 16.87
N ASP A 2 -3.44 -7.60 15.55
CA ASP A 2 -2.35 -7.75 14.56
C ASP A 2 -2.41 -6.64 13.49
N LYS A 3 -2.82 -5.44 13.90
CA LYS A 3 -2.89 -4.27 13.03
C LYS A 3 -1.66 -3.41 13.25
N ARG A 4 -0.86 -3.23 12.21
CA ARG A 4 0.25 -2.27 12.15
C ARG A 4 -0.08 -1.20 11.12
N SER A 5 0.37 0.02 11.39
CA SER A 5 0.13 1.17 10.53
C SER A 5 1.44 1.90 10.28
N TYR A 6 1.58 2.44 9.07
CA TYR A 6 2.64 3.37 8.70
C TYR A 6 2.03 4.71 8.33
N ALA A 7 2.59 5.81 8.84
CA ALA A 7 2.18 7.17 8.52
C ALA A 7 3.37 8.12 8.60
N SER A 8 3.47 9.07 7.68
CA SER A 8 4.50 10.09 7.64
C SER A 8 4.02 11.35 6.93
N ILE A 9 4.76 12.46 7.07
CA ILE A 9 4.53 13.72 6.35
C ILE A 9 5.73 13.94 5.42
N GLU A 10 5.56 13.61 4.14
CA GLU A 10 6.60 13.67 3.12
C GLU A 10 6.00 13.72 1.71
N SER A 11 6.85 13.68 0.67
CA SER A 11 6.37 13.59 -0.72
C SER A 11 5.71 12.24 -0.99
N VAL A 12 4.89 12.18 -2.04
CA VAL A 12 4.19 10.94 -2.44
C VAL A 12 5.18 9.82 -2.72
N GLU A 13 6.30 10.13 -3.37
CA GLU A 13 7.34 9.17 -3.74
C GLU A 13 8.04 8.61 -2.50
N GLY A 14 8.45 9.48 -1.57
CA GLY A 14 9.09 9.06 -0.31
C GLY A 14 8.16 8.22 0.56
N PHE A 15 6.88 8.60 0.63
CA PHE A 15 5.86 7.82 1.32
C PHE A 15 5.69 6.44 0.68
N GLY A 16 5.57 6.36 -0.64
CA GLY A 16 5.34 5.12 -1.37
C GLY A 16 6.43 4.07 -1.13
N GLU A 17 7.71 4.48 -1.21
CA GLU A 17 8.85 3.59 -0.97
C GLU A 17 8.82 3.02 0.46
N LYS A 18 8.66 3.88 1.47
CA LYS A 18 8.69 3.46 2.87
C LYS A 18 7.47 2.64 3.26
N PHE A 19 6.30 2.99 2.73
CA PHE A 19 5.07 2.22 2.90
C PHE A 19 5.21 0.81 2.35
N PHE A 20 5.78 0.67 1.14
CA PHE A 20 6.06 -0.63 0.56
C PHE A 20 7.04 -1.46 1.41
N LEU A 21 8.16 -0.87 1.83
CA LEU A 21 9.14 -1.54 2.70
C LEU A 21 8.53 -1.98 4.04
N GLU A 22 7.63 -1.17 4.60
CA GLU A 22 6.91 -1.53 5.82
C GLU A 22 5.92 -2.68 5.58
N GLY A 23 5.25 -2.72 4.43
CA GLY A 23 4.45 -3.87 4.00
C GLY A 23 5.27 -5.16 3.90
N ILE A 24 6.48 -5.10 3.34
CA ILE A 24 7.39 -6.26 3.26
C ILE A 24 7.74 -6.77 4.66
N LYS A 25 8.11 -5.89 5.59
CA LYS A 25 8.41 -6.27 6.98
C LYS A 25 7.23 -6.92 7.69
N GLN A 26 6.02 -6.69 7.20
CA GLN A 26 4.78 -7.24 7.72
C GLN A 26 4.31 -8.50 6.97
N GLY A 27 5.10 -9.00 6.02
CA GLY A 27 4.83 -10.26 5.34
C GLY A 27 3.91 -10.15 4.12
N VAL A 28 3.79 -8.96 3.52
CA VAL A 28 2.87 -8.75 2.38
C VAL A 28 3.24 -9.57 1.14
N LEU A 29 4.53 -9.92 0.97
CA LEU A 29 4.99 -10.72 -0.17
C LEU A 29 4.72 -12.21 0.01
N GLU A 30 4.60 -12.66 1.25
CA GLU A 30 4.30 -14.04 1.64
C GLU A 30 2.80 -14.29 1.76
N ALA A 31 1.98 -13.24 1.69
CA ALA A 31 0.53 -13.35 1.76
C ALA A 31 -0.03 -14.06 0.51
N ARG A 32 -0.98 -14.97 0.73
CA ARG A 32 -1.68 -15.68 -0.37
C ARG A 32 -2.48 -14.72 -1.26
N GLU A 33 -3.01 -13.67 -0.66
CA GLU A 33 -3.86 -12.68 -1.31
C GLU A 33 -3.66 -11.34 -0.62
N VAL A 34 -3.58 -10.28 -1.42
CA VAL A 34 -3.39 -8.92 -0.93
C VAL A 34 -4.44 -8.02 -1.57
N CYS A 35 -5.24 -7.37 -0.74
CA CYS A 35 -6.20 -6.35 -1.15
C CYS A 35 -5.62 -4.96 -0.87
N PHE A 36 -5.51 -4.15 -1.92
CA PHE A 36 -5.13 -2.74 -1.81
C PHE A 36 -6.40 -1.90 -1.79
N ILE A 37 -6.72 -1.34 -0.62
CA ILE A 37 -7.92 -0.52 -0.41
C ILE A 37 -7.54 0.96 -0.41
N GLY A 38 -8.24 1.79 -1.17
CA GLY A 38 -7.98 3.24 -1.22
C GLY A 38 -9.19 4.06 -1.68
N ASP A 39 -9.13 5.38 -1.49
CA ASP A 39 -10.21 6.34 -1.77
C ASP A 39 -10.36 6.74 -3.25
N GLY A 40 -9.57 6.13 -4.14
CA GLY A 40 -9.56 6.42 -5.57
C GLY A 40 -8.77 7.66 -5.96
N ALA A 41 -8.06 8.33 -5.04
CA ALA A 41 -7.17 9.42 -5.38
C ALA A 41 -6.09 8.95 -6.38
N GLY A 42 -5.80 9.78 -7.39
CA GLY A 42 -4.88 9.41 -8.47
C GLY A 42 -3.48 9.01 -7.97
N TRP A 43 -2.98 9.66 -6.92
CA TRP A 43 -1.69 9.32 -6.33
C TRP A 43 -1.69 7.95 -5.63
N ILE A 44 -2.81 7.57 -5.00
CA ILE A 44 -2.99 6.24 -4.38
C ILE A 44 -3.03 5.15 -5.45
N ARG A 45 -3.73 5.43 -6.55
CA ARG A 45 -3.76 4.53 -7.71
C ARG A 45 -2.36 4.31 -8.29
N ASN A 46 -1.61 5.39 -8.50
CA ASN A 46 -0.23 5.31 -9.00
C ASN A 46 0.68 4.54 -8.02
N LEU A 47 0.50 4.71 -6.71
CA LEU A 47 1.24 3.97 -5.69
C LEU A 47 0.95 2.46 -5.80
N LYS A 48 -0.34 2.07 -5.89
CA LYS A 48 -0.74 0.68 -6.09
C LYS A 48 -0.10 0.11 -7.36
N GLU A 49 -0.21 0.82 -8.48
CA GLU A 49 0.32 0.38 -9.76
C GLU A 49 1.86 0.24 -9.74
N SER A 50 2.55 1.11 -8.99
CA SER A 50 4.03 1.10 -8.90
C SER A 50 4.59 0.02 -7.96
N TYR A 51 3.97 -0.18 -6.79
CA TYR A 51 4.53 -1.02 -5.73
C TYR A 51 3.76 -2.33 -5.49
N PHE A 52 2.48 -2.37 -5.88
CA PHE A 52 1.56 -3.48 -5.60
C PHE A 52 0.77 -3.90 -6.86
N PRO A 53 1.43 -4.11 -8.01
CA PRO A 53 0.76 -4.28 -9.30
C PRO A 53 -0.22 -5.45 -9.31
N ASP A 54 0.12 -6.55 -8.65
CA ASP A 54 -0.64 -7.81 -8.66
C ASP A 54 -1.75 -7.89 -7.60
N THR A 55 -1.95 -6.82 -6.82
CA THR A 55 -2.96 -6.80 -5.74
C THR A 55 -4.36 -6.54 -6.28
N ILE A 56 -5.36 -7.04 -5.53
CA ILE A 56 -6.78 -6.76 -5.78
C ILE A 56 -7.06 -5.32 -5.33
N GLY A 57 -7.32 -4.42 -6.29
CA GLY A 57 -7.69 -3.05 -5.98
C GLY A 57 -9.15 -2.93 -5.55
N VAL A 58 -9.41 -2.27 -4.42
CA VAL A 58 -10.76 -2.03 -3.88
C VAL A 58 -10.92 -0.53 -3.61
N LEU A 59 -12.00 0.05 -4.12
CA LEU A 59 -12.36 1.44 -3.84
C LEU A 59 -13.14 1.52 -2.52
N ASP A 60 -12.71 2.40 -1.62
CA ASP A 60 -13.42 2.72 -0.37
C ASP A 60 -14.60 3.67 -0.68
N ILE A 61 -15.83 3.22 -0.42
CA ILE A 61 -17.09 3.91 -0.76
C ILE A 61 -17.98 4.15 0.46
#